data_AF-A0A959H5J5-F1
#
_entry.id   AF-A0A959H5J5-F1
#
_cell.length_a   1.000
_cell.length_b   1.000
_cell.length_c   1.000
_cell.angle_alpha   90.00
_cell.angle_beta   90.00
_cell.angle_gamma   90.00
#
_symmetry.space_group_name_H-M   'P 1'
#
loop_
_entity.id
_entity.type
_entity.pdbx_description
1 polymer ?
#
loop_
_entity_poly.entity_id
_entity_poly.type
_entity_poly.pdbx_seq_one_letter_code
_entity_poly.pdbx_strand_id
1 'polypeptide(L)'
;FLPDYGLLWELYTDKLEFVVDASQLQALEAAGVHPDFLARARQMEGRYDGYRSYYNKVREVFGKETWQAEFGRHLWPTGLHLGRKETGEQWAFAGLGYLGQHLIVWPAAELVAVRLIAQYEGYDWDTDELEDFPELVRTLVDGMGR
;
A
#
# COMPACT_ATOMS: atom_id res chain seq x y z
N PHE A 1 -21.50 -7.53 -22.41
CA PHE A 1 -21.22 -6.60 -21.31
C PHE A 1 -19.86 -6.97 -20.77
N LEU A 2 -18.80 -6.29 -21.24
CA LEU A 2 -17.50 -6.36 -20.59
C LEU A 2 -17.55 -5.30 -19.48
N PRO A 3 -17.23 -5.60 -18.23
CA PRO A 3 -17.10 -4.54 -17.24
C PRO A 3 -15.99 -3.61 -17.71
N ASP A 4 -16.31 -2.33 -17.97
CA ASP A 4 -15.33 -1.36 -18.45
C ASP A 4 -14.26 -1.09 -17.37
N TYR A 5 -14.63 -1.19 -16.09
CA TYR A 5 -13.74 -1.03 -14.93
C TYR A 5 -14.27 -1.83 -13.73
N GLY A 6 -13.37 -2.23 -12.82
CA GLY A 6 -13.70 -2.87 -11.54
C GLY A 6 -13.00 -2.15 -10.39
N LEU A 7 -13.65 -2.09 -9.22
CA LEU A 7 -13.00 -1.57 -8.02
C LEU A 7 -11.95 -2.58 -7.57
N LEU A 8 -10.68 -2.17 -7.54
CA LEU A 8 -9.64 -2.94 -6.84
C LEU A 8 -10.01 -2.94 -5.37
N TRP A 9 -10.17 -4.13 -4.79
CA TRP A 9 -10.51 -4.27 -3.38
C TRP A 9 -9.26 -4.16 -2.52
N GLU A 10 -9.22 -3.14 -1.69
CA GLU A 10 -8.17 -2.91 -0.69
C GLU A 10 -8.63 -3.36 0.70
N LEU A 11 -7.65 -3.72 1.53
CA LEU A 11 -7.86 -4.09 2.92
C LEU A 11 -7.35 -2.96 3.80
N TYR A 12 -8.26 -2.36 4.57
CA TYR A 12 -7.88 -1.38 5.58
C TYR A 12 -7.60 -2.08 6.90
N THR A 13 -6.42 -1.81 7.44
CA THR A 13 -5.91 -2.38 8.68
C THR A 13 -5.51 -1.26 9.62
N ASP A 14 -5.54 -1.52 10.92
CA ASP A 14 -5.13 -0.55 11.95
C ASP A 14 -3.62 -0.24 11.91
N LYS A 15 -2.84 -1.14 11.32
CA LYS A 15 -1.40 -1.08 11.25
C LYS A 15 -0.89 -1.73 9.98
N LEU A 16 0.12 -1.11 9.36
CA LEU A 16 0.89 -1.66 8.26
C LEU A 16 2.37 -1.42 8.50
N GLU A 17 3.15 -2.48 8.67
CA GLU A 17 4.61 -2.41 8.71
C GLU A 17 5.23 -3.17 7.54
N PHE A 18 6.32 -2.64 6.99
CA PHE A 18 7.22 -3.41 6.15
C PHE A 18 8.38 -3.91 6.99
N VAL A 19 8.70 -5.18 6.84
CA VAL A 19 9.80 -5.82 7.57
C VAL A 19 10.78 -6.42 6.58
N VAL A 20 12.02 -5.98 6.69
CA VAL A 20 13.17 -6.55 5.98
C VAL A 20 14.07 -7.16 7.04
N ASP A 21 14.24 -8.47 7.00
CA ASP A 21 15.08 -9.20 7.95
C ASP A 21 15.95 -10.24 7.24
N ALA A 22 16.81 -10.88 8.02
CA ALA A 22 17.73 -11.89 7.54
C ALA A 22 17.05 -13.02 6.75
N SER A 23 15.81 -13.40 7.09
CA SER A 23 15.09 -14.46 6.38
C SER A 23 14.77 -14.06 4.93
N GLN A 24 14.39 -12.80 4.71
CA GLN A 24 14.13 -12.26 3.37
C GLN A 24 15.43 -12.21 2.55
N LEU A 25 16.50 -11.70 3.15
CA LEU A 25 17.78 -11.58 2.48
C LEU A 25 18.39 -12.94 2.11
N GLN A 26 18.24 -13.94 2.98
CA GLN A 26 18.65 -15.32 2.70
C GLN A 26 17.83 -15.94 1.57
N ALA A 27 16.51 -15.68 1.51
CA ALA A 27 15.68 -16.16 0.40
C ALA A 27 16.10 -15.55 -0.94
N LEU A 28 16.44 -14.26 -0.96
CA LEU A 28 16.96 -13.59 -2.16
C LEU A 28 18.33 -14.13 -2.57
N GLU A 29 19.22 -14.37 -1.62
CA GLU A 29 20.53 -14.98 -1.87
C GLU A 29 20.38 -16.40 -2.45
N ALA A 30 19.51 -17.22 -1.87
CA ALA A 30 19.20 -18.55 -2.37
C ALA A 30 18.56 -18.54 -3.77
N ALA A 31 17.84 -17.47 -4.11
CA ALA A 31 17.26 -17.25 -5.44
C ALA A 31 18.28 -16.75 -6.48
N GLY A 32 19.55 -16.57 -6.10
CA GLY A 32 20.61 -16.12 -7.01
C GLY A 32 20.58 -14.63 -7.35
N VAL A 33 19.97 -13.81 -6.49
CA VAL A 33 19.97 -12.35 -6.65
C VAL A 33 21.41 -11.82 -6.60
N HIS A 34 21.71 -10.84 -7.46
CA HIS A 34 23.08 -10.35 -7.64
C HIS A 34 23.71 -9.83 -6.33
N PRO A 35 24.97 -10.16 -6.02
CA PRO A 35 25.63 -9.75 -4.78
C PRO A 35 25.60 -8.24 -4.50
N ASP A 36 25.76 -7.40 -5.52
CA ASP A 36 25.69 -5.93 -5.38
C ASP A 36 24.28 -5.43 -4.99
N PHE A 37 23.23 -6.13 -5.44
CA PHE A 37 21.88 -5.84 -4.98
C PHE A 37 21.74 -6.27 -3.52
N LEU A 38 22.19 -7.47 -3.15
CA LEU A 38 22.14 -7.97 -1.78
C LEU A 38 22.93 -7.10 -0.79
N ALA A 39 24.08 -6.57 -1.20
CA ALA A 39 24.88 -5.66 -0.37
C ALA A 39 24.12 -4.36 -0.03
N ARG A 40 23.35 -3.83 -0.98
CA ARG A 40 22.45 -2.69 -0.73
C ARG A 40 21.21 -3.11 0.06
N ALA A 41 20.61 -4.25 -0.28
CA ALA A 41 19.44 -4.80 0.41
C ALA A 41 19.67 -5.01 1.91
N ARG A 42 20.89 -5.38 2.33
CA ARG A 42 21.26 -5.45 3.76
C ARG A 42 21.10 -4.12 4.50
N GLN A 43 21.27 -2.98 3.83
CA GLN A 43 21.05 -1.66 4.42
C GLN A 43 19.57 -1.33 4.63
N MET A 44 18.68 -2.16 4.09
CA MET A 44 17.23 -2.07 4.31
C MET A 44 16.78 -2.86 5.53
N GLU A 45 17.62 -3.62 6.23
CA GLU A 45 17.18 -4.36 7.42
C GLU A 45 16.54 -3.43 8.45
N GLY A 46 15.35 -3.80 8.90
CA GLY A 46 14.56 -2.98 9.80
C GLY A 46 13.05 -3.13 9.61
N ARG A 47 12.33 -2.31 10.37
CA ARG A 47 10.87 -2.21 10.34
C ARG A 47 10.48 -0.79 9.93
N TYR A 48 9.49 -0.68 9.05
CA TYR A 48 9.08 0.58 8.45
C TYR A 48 7.57 0.75 8.61
N ASP A 49 7.16 1.84 9.25
CA ASP A 49 5.75 2.19 9.44
C ASP A 49 5.14 2.72 8.13
N GLY A 50 4.38 1.85 7.46
CA GLY A 50 3.69 2.14 6.21
C GLY A 50 4.58 2.30 4.97
N TYR A 51 3.91 2.52 3.83
CA TYR A 51 4.54 2.66 2.52
C TYR A 51 5.54 3.83 2.46
N ARG A 52 5.22 4.96 3.09
CA ARG A 52 6.03 6.17 3.01
C ARG A 52 7.42 5.96 3.60
N SER A 53 7.52 5.44 4.82
CA SER A 53 8.80 5.21 5.48
C SER A 53 9.63 4.15 4.73
N TYR A 54 8.99 3.06 4.29
CA TYR A 54 9.63 2.00 3.52
C TYR A 54 10.20 2.52 2.19
N TYR A 55 9.39 3.18 1.36
CA TYR A 55 9.84 3.66 0.06
C TYR A 55 10.80 4.85 0.14
N ASN A 56 10.77 5.63 1.22
CA ASN A 56 11.81 6.63 1.48
C ASN A 56 13.17 5.95 1.67
N LYS A 57 13.23 4.87 2.46
CA LYS A 57 14.46 4.10 2.63
C LYS A 57 14.89 3.39 1.35
N VAL A 58 13.95 2.83 0.58
CA VAL A 58 14.25 2.24 -0.73
C VAL A 58 14.94 3.26 -1.64
N ARG A 59 14.40 4.48 -1.73
CA ARG A 59 14.97 5.56 -2.55
C ARG A 59 16.33 6.04 -2.04
N GLU A 60 16.54 6.03 -0.72
CA GLU A 60 17.84 6.33 -0.11
C GLU A 60 18.90 5.28 -0.50
N VAL A 61 18.57 3.99 -0.44
CA VAL A 61 19.51 2.88 -0.63
C VAL A 61 19.73 2.55 -2.11
N PHE A 62 18.68 2.56 -2.93
CA PHE A 62 18.72 2.14 -4.34
C PHE A 62 18.67 3.31 -5.33
N GLY A 63 18.57 4.54 -4.83
CA GLY A 63 18.49 5.76 -5.62
C GLY A 63 17.06 6.12 -6.01
N LYS A 64 16.73 7.41 -5.89
CA LYS A 64 15.37 7.96 -6.10
C LYS A 64 14.78 7.64 -7.47
N GLU A 65 15.60 7.70 -8.52
CA GLU A 65 15.18 7.51 -9.92
C GLU A 65 15.49 6.10 -10.45
N THR A 66 16.30 5.32 -9.72
CA THR A 66 16.84 4.04 -10.20
C THR A 66 16.25 2.83 -9.50
N TRP A 67 15.60 2.99 -8.35
CA TRP A 67 15.15 1.86 -7.54
C TRP A 67 14.17 0.94 -8.29
N GLN A 68 13.26 1.48 -9.12
CA GLN A 68 12.32 0.66 -9.89
C GLN A 68 13.05 -0.26 -10.87
N ALA A 69 14.06 0.26 -11.56
CA ALA A 69 14.86 -0.50 -12.51
C ALA A 69 15.72 -1.56 -11.80
N GLU A 70 16.26 -1.25 -10.62
CA GLU A 70 16.98 -2.21 -9.79
C GLU A 70 16.08 -3.36 -9.34
N PHE A 71 14.88 -3.05 -8.86
CA PHE A 71 13.90 -4.07 -8.46
C PHE A 71 13.44 -4.89 -9.66
N GLY A 72 13.20 -4.26 -10.81
CA GLY A 72 12.78 -4.98 -12.01
C GLY A 72 13.85 -5.89 -12.59
N ARG A 73 15.11 -5.52 -12.47
CA ARG A 73 16.22 -6.34 -12.93
C ARG A 73 16.53 -7.51 -11.99
N HIS A 74 16.48 -7.27 -10.68
CA HIS A 74 17.03 -8.22 -9.69
C HIS A 74 15.99 -8.93 -8.83
N LEU A 75 14.83 -8.32 -8.60
CA LEU A 75 13.85 -8.80 -7.64
C LEU A 75 12.64 -9.44 -8.35
N TRP A 76 11.98 -8.73 -9.27
CA TRP A 76 10.76 -9.23 -9.94
C TRP A 76 10.92 -10.59 -10.63
N PRO A 77 12.05 -10.93 -11.29
CA PRO A 77 12.22 -12.25 -11.90
C PRO A 77 12.19 -13.42 -10.91
N THR A 78 12.44 -13.15 -9.62
CA THR A 78 12.43 -14.18 -8.57
C THR A 78 11.03 -14.46 -8.01
N GLY A 79 10.06 -13.56 -8.26
CA GLY A 79 8.77 -13.58 -7.58
C GLY A 79 8.82 -13.27 -6.08
N LEU A 80 10.00 -12.95 -5.54
CA LEU A 80 10.19 -12.58 -4.14
C LEU A 80 10.06 -11.06 -3.94
N HIS A 81 9.90 -10.68 -2.69
CA HIS A 81 9.88 -9.29 -2.25
C HIS A 81 11.07 -9.01 -1.33
N LEU A 82 11.53 -7.75 -1.30
CA LEU A 82 12.61 -7.30 -0.43
C LEU A 82 12.17 -7.15 1.03
N GLY A 83 10.91 -6.78 1.24
CA GLY A 83 10.27 -6.75 2.55
C GLY A 83 8.94 -7.49 2.51
N ARG A 84 8.53 -8.08 3.64
CA ARG A 84 7.15 -8.54 3.85
C ARG A 84 6.31 -7.42 4.46
N LYS A 85 5.02 -7.47 4.20
CA LYS A 85 4.03 -6.68 4.91
C LYS A 85 3.57 -7.44 6.15
N GLU A 86 3.58 -6.77 7.29
CA GLU A 86 2.93 -7.21 8.52
C GLU A 86 1.79 -6.24 8.78
N THR A 87 0.55 -6.73 8.71
CA THR A 87 -0.65 -5.94 8.97
C THR A 87 -1.22 -6.28 10.33
N GLY A 88 -1.84 -5.31 10.97
CA GLY A 88 -2.63 -5.55 12.18
C GLY A 88 -4.05 -6.02 11.84
N GLU A 89 -5.00 -5.70 12.72
CA GLU A 89 -6.38 -6.11 12.55
C GLU A 89 -7.00 -5.40 11.36
N GLN A 90 -7.59 -6.19 10.47
CA GLN A 90 -8.36 -5.66 9.35
C GLN A 90 -9.70 -5.15 9.87
N TRP A 91 -10.00 -3.88 9.61
CA TRP A 91 -11.26 -3.28 10.04
C TRP A 91 -12.24 -3.05 8.88
N ALA A 92 -11.76 -2.87 7.64
CA ALA A 92 -12.64 -2.67 6.49
C ALA A 92 -12.11 -3.25 5.17
N PHE A 93 -13.02 -3.35 4.21
CA PHE A 93 -12.75 -3.58 2.79
C PHE A 93 -13.10 -2.32 2.02
N ALA A 94 -12.29 -1.96 1.04
CA ALA A 94 -12.50 -0.74 0.26
C ALA A 94 -12.45 -0.99 -1.23
N GLY A 95 -13.36 -0.36 -1.97
CA GLY A 95 -13.24 -0.18 -3.41
C GLY A 95 -12.96 1.29 -3.71
N LEU A 96 -11.81 1.55 -4.34
CA LEU A 96 -11.37 2.91 -4.68
C LEU A 96 -11.49 3.14 -6.19
N GLY A 97 -12.12 4.24 -6.57
CA GLY A 97 -12.23 4.69 -7.95
C GLY A 97 -11.32 5.88 -8.23
N TYR A 98 -10.87 5.98 -9.48
CA TYR A 98 -9.86 6.94 -9.92
C TYR A 98 -10.23 8.42 -9.72
N LEU A 99 -11.52 8.77 -9.60
CA LEU A 99 -11.93 10.16 -9.36
C LEU A 99 -12.25 10.41 -7.87
N GLY A 100 -11.81 9.54 -6.97
CA GLY A 100 -12.21 9.59 -5.56
C GLY A 100 -13.56 8.95 -5.28
N GLN A 101 -14.01 7.98 -6.08
CA GLN A 101 -15.11 7.14 -5.64
C GLN A 101 -14.63 6.23 -4.51
N HIS A 102 -15.42 6.11 -3.46
CA HIS A 102 -15.10 5.24 -2.32
C HIS A 102 -16.27 4.33 -2.01
N LEU A 103 -16.00 3.06 -1.78
CA LEU A 103 -16.91 2.09 -1.18
C LEU A 103 -16.20 1.46 0.00
N ILE A 104 -16.58 1.81 1.23
CA ILE A 104 -16.00 1.23 2.44
C ILE A 104 -17.03 0.31 3.07
N VAL A 105 -16.66 -0.96 3.26
CA VAL A 105 -17.47 -1.95 3.96
C VAL A 105 -16.79 -2.27 5.28
N TRP A 106 -17.43 -1.91 6.39
CA TRP A 106 -16.95 -2.20 7.75
C TRP A 106 -17.95 -3.14 8.45
N PRO A 107 -17.71 -4.46 8.40
CA PRO A 107 -18.66 -5.44 8.91
C PRO A 107 -18.92 -5.30 10.42
N ALA A 108 -17.88 -5.10 11.23
CA ALA A 108 -18.01 -5.00 12.68
C ALA A 108 -18.84 -3.78 13.13
N ALA A 109 -18.82 -2.68 12.35
CA ALA A 109 -19.63 -1.50 12.60
C ALA A 109 -21.04 -1.58 11.97
N GLU A 110 -21.36 -2.66 11.25
CA GLU A 110 -22.58 -2.81 10.42
C GLU A 110 -22.76 -1.66 9.43
N LEU A 111 -21.65 -1.18 8.86
CA LEU A 111 -21.62 0.05 8.08
C LEU A 111 -21.09 -0.17 6.66
N VAL A 112 -21.78 0.46 5.70
CA VAL A 112 -21.30 0.64 4.33
C VAL A 112 -21.32 2.14 4.04
N ALA A 113 -20.14 2.73 3.81
CA ALA A 113 -20.01 4.11 3.38
C ALA A 113 -19.72 4.17 1.88
N VAL A 114 -20.41 5.06 1.18
CA VAL A 114 -20.29 5.20 -0.28
C VAL A 114 -20.13 6.67 -0.63
N ARG A 115 -19.11 6.98 -1.43
CA ARG A 115 -18.94 8.25 -2.12
C ARG A 115 -18.91 7.98 -3.62
N LEU A 116 -19.81 8.64 -4.35
CA LEU A 116 -19.81 8.66 -5.80
C LEU A 116 -19.58 10.09 -6.27
N ILE A 117 -18.71 10.21 -7.26
CA ILE A 117 -18.37 11.46 -7.92
C ILE A 117 -18.12 11.16 -9.40
N ALA A 118 -18.41 12.14 -10.25
CA ALA A 118 -18.08 12.13 -11.65
C ALA A 118 -17.20 13.35 -11.94
N GLN A 119 -16.37 13.25 -12.98
CA GLN A 119 -15.55 14.39 -13.39
C GLN A 119 -16.45 15.51 -13.92
N TYR A 120 -16.12 16.76 -13.58
CA TYR A 120 -16.86 17.95 -13.98
C TYR A 120 -15.90 19.11 -14.31
N GLU A 121 -16.42 20.18 -14.93
CA GLU A 121 -15.64 21.38 -15.20
C GLU A 121 -15.26 22.06 -13.88
N GLY A 122 -13.95 22.19 -13.63
CA GLY A 122 -13.43 22.70 -12.36
C GLY A 122 -13.12 21.63 -11.32
N TYR A 123 -13.18 20.33 -11.68
CA TYR A 123 -12.70 19.25 -10.82
C TYR A 123 -11.24 19.50 -10.39
N ASP A 124 -11.00 19.44 -9.09
CA ASP A 124 -9.68 19.67 -8.48
C ASP A 124 -9.16 18.36 -7.86
N TRP A 125 -8.07 17.84 -8.41
CA TRP A 125 -7.45 16.58 -7.97
C TRP A 125 -7.00 16.62 -6.51
N ASP A 126 -6.66 17.80 -5.97
CA ASP A 126 -6.16 17.90 -4.59
C ASP A 126 -7.30 17.89 -3.56
N THR A 127 -8.54 18.20 -3.97
CA THR A 127 -9.65 18.38 -3.02
C THR A 127 -10.86 17.49 -3.31
N ASP A 128 -11.13 17.17 -4.57
CA ASP A 128 -12.27 16.36 -4.97
C ASP A 128 -12.02 14.85 -4.91
N GLU A 129 -10.78 14.38 -4.78
CA GLU A 129 -10.52 12.95 -4.59
C GLU A 129 -10.96 12.46 -3.20
N LEU A 130 -10.91 13.35 -2.20
CA LEU A 130 -11.22 13.09 -0.80
C LEU A 130 -10.49 11.82 -0.30
N GLU A 131 -9.16 11.81 -0.39
CA GLU A 131 -8.32 10.65 -0.03
C GLU A 131 -8.51 10.21 1.42
N ASP A 132 -8.88 11.13 2.32
CA ASP A 132 -9.10 10.91 3.75
C ASP A 132 -10.51 10.39 4.09
N PHE A 133 -11.32 10.05 3.09
CA PHE A 133 -12.66 9.50 3.29
C PHE A 133 -12.72 8.29 4.23
N PRO A 134 -11.82 7.28 4.16
CA PRO A 134 -11.80 6.16 5.10
C PRO A 134 -11.62 6.62 6.56
N GLU A 135 -10.75 7.60 6.81
CA GLU A 135 -10.50 8.18 8.12
C GLU A 135 -11.72 8.97 8.64
N LEU A 136 -12.42 9.67 7.75
CA LEU A 136 -13.69 10.34 8.08
C LEU A 136 -14.76 9.33 8.51
N VAL A 137 -14.88 8.22 7.77
CA VAL A 137 -15.78 7.11 8.12
C VAL A 137 -15.40 6.52 9.48
N ARG A 138 -14.11 6.35 9.74
CA ARG A 138 -13.62 5.86 11.04
C ARG A 138 -13.97 6.78 12.19
N THR A 139 -13.69 8.07 12.03
CA THR A 139 -14.01 9.09 13.02
C THR A 139 -15.50 9.14 13.33
N LEU A 140 -16.36 8.94 12.32
CA LEU A 140 -17.82 8.88 12.51
C LEU A 140 -18.22 7.70 13.39
N VAL A 141 -17.67 6.51 13.15
CA VAL A 141 -17.96 5.30 13.94
C VAL A 141 -17.46 5.47 15.39
N ASP A 142 -16.23 5.96 15.57
CA ASP A 142 -15.65 6.21 16.90
C ASP A 142 -16.50 7.20 17.71
N GLY A 143 -17.00 8.26 17.04
CA GLY A 143 -17.89 9.26 17.65
C GLY A 143 -19.28 8.73 18.03
N MET A 144 -19.72 7.59 17.46
CA MET A 144 -20.98 6.93 17.81
C MET A 144 -20.87 6.06 19.07
N GLY A 145 -19.68 5.91 19.65
CA GLY A 145 -19.46 5.14 20.88
C GLY A 145 -19.73 3.64 20.74
N ARG A 146 -19.49 3.09 19.55
CA ARG A 146 -19.57 1.65 19.26
C ARG A 146 -18.19 1.02 19.33
#